data_AF-A0A0S3AND2-F1
#
_entry.id   AF-A0A0S3AND2-F1
#
_cell.length_a   1.000
_cell.length_b   1.000
_cell.length_c   1.000
_cell.angle_alpha   90.00
_cell.angle_beta   90.00
_cell.angle_gamma   90.00
#
_symmetry.space_group_name_H-M   'P 1'
#
loop_
_entity.id
_entity.type
_entity.pdbx_description
1 polymer ?
#
loop_
_entity_poly.entity_id
_entity_poly.type
_entity_poly.pdbx_seq_one_letter_code
_entity_poly.pdbx_strand_id
1 'polypeptide(L)'
;SVRQLVSGANPLDILMIQEAGTLPRTATPTGRHVQQGGTPIDEYEWNLGTLSRPDRVFIYYSRVDVGANRVNLAIVSRTQAEEVIVLPPPTTVSRPIIGIRNGNDAFFNIHALANGGTDVGAIITAVDAHFANMPQVNWMI
;
A
#
# COMPACT_ATOMS: atom_id res chain seq x y z
N SER A 1 -13.03 4.76 -12.27
CA SER A 1 -11.62 4.32 -12.38
C SER A 1 -10.82 4.82 -11.18
N VAL A 2 -9.67 4.23 -10.85
CA VAL A 2 -8.82 4.68 -9.71
C VAL A 2 -8.59 6.19 -9.72
N ARG A 3 -8.31 6.76 -10.90
CA ARG A 3 -8.11 8.21 -11.08
C ARG A 3 -9.25 9.06 -10.52
N GLN A 4 -10.51 8.65 -10.69
CA GLN A 4 -11.67 9.41 -10.20
C GLN A 4 -11.82 9.37 -8.68
N LEU A 5 -11.26 8.36 -8.01
CA LEU A 5 -11.29 8.24 -6.55
C LEU A 5 -10.25 9.14 -5.89
N VAL A 6 -9.13 9.40 -6.56
CA VAL A 6 -8.01 10.19 -6.04
C VAL A 6 -7.88 11.55 -6.71
N SER A 7 -8.91 12.04 -7.41
CA SER A 7 -8.93 13.37 -8.02
C SER A 7 -10.31 14.04 -7.90
N GLY A 8 -10.40 15.32 -8.27
CA GLY A 8 -11.66 16.07 -8.27
C GLY A 8 -11.89 16.83 -6.96
N ALA A 9 -13.17 17.10 -6.65
CA ALA A 9 -13.55 17.99 -5.56
C ALA A 9 -13.37 17.39 -4.16
N ASN A 10 -13.54 16.07 -4.02
CA ASN A 10 -13.39 15.34 -2.76
C ASN A 10 -12.55 14.07 -2.99
N PRO A 11 -11.24 14.22 -3.27
CA PRO A 11 -10.38 13.08 -3.52
C PRO A 11 -10.13 12.30 -2.23
N LEU A 12 -10.00 10.98 -2.33
CA LEU A 12 -9.46 10.16 -1.24
C LEU A 12 -7.98 10.49 -1.03
N ASP A 13 -7.60 10.71 0.22
CA ASP A 13 -6.21 10.98 0.58
C ASP A 13 -5.34 9.72 0.52
N ILE A 14 -5.91 8.59 0.94
CA ILE A 14 -5.29 7.28 0.90
C ILE A 14 -6.27 6.29 0.29
N LEU A 15 -5.81 5.52 -0.69
CA LEU A 15 -6.57 4.47 -1.35
C LEU A 15 -5.78 3.17 -1.38
N MET A 16 -6.33 2.13 -0.76
CA MET A 16 -5.79 0.79 -0.74
C MET A 16 -6.40 -0.02 -1.89
N ILE A 17 -5.55 -0.64 -2.71
CA ILE A 17 -5.97 -1.39 -3.91
C ILE A 17 -5.44 -2.81 -3.80
N GLN A 18 -6.34 -3.78 -3.77
CA GLN A 18 -6.02 -5.20 -3.93
C GLN A 18 -6.10 -5.58 -5.40
N GLU A 19 -5.35 -6.61 -5.79
CA GLU A 19 -5.27 -7.09 -7.18
C GLU A 19 -4.91 -5.97 -8.17
N ALA A 20 -3.94 -5.14 -7.79
CA ALA A 20 -3.61 -3.87 -8.44
C ALA A 20 -3.04 -3.99 -9.88
N GLY A 21 -3.10 -5.16 -10.51
CA GLY A 21 -2.76 -5.37 -11.91
C GLY A 21 -1.42 -4.74 -12.30
N THR A 22 -1.45 -3.79 -13.25
CA THR A 22 -0.30 -2.98 -13.64
C THR A 22 -0.52 -1.51 -13.28
N LEU A 23 0.59 -0.84 -12.95
CA LEU A 23 0.58 0.59 -12.66
C LEU A 23 0.11 1.43 -13.86
N PRO A 24 -0.44 2.63 -13.62
CA PRO A 24 -0.67 3.60 -14.68
C PRO A 24 0.61 3.85 -15.47
N ARG A 25 0.53 3.86 -16.81
CA ARG A 25 1.72 4.03 -17.70
C ARG A 25 2.48 5.34 -17.49
N THR A 26 1.84 6.33 -16.89
CA THR A 26 2.42 7.65 -16.62
C THR A 26 2.94 7.79 -15.19
N ALA A 27 2.90 6.72 -14.38
CA ALA A 27 3.55 6.70 -13.08
C ALA A 27 5.06 6.54 -13.27
N THR A 28 5.85 7.37 -12.58
CA THR A 28 7.31 7.41 -12.71
C THR A 28 7.96 7.01 -11.38
N PRO A 29 8.96 6.12 -11.38
CA PRO A 29 9.61 5.70 -10.13
C PRO A 29 10.30 6.88 -9.46
N THR A 30 10.21 6.98 -8.13
CA THR A 30 10.94 7.99 -7.36
C THR A 30 12.38 7.57 -7.06
N GLY A 31 12.66 6.27 -7.18
CA GLY A 31 13.92 5.64 -6.79
C GLY A 31 13.93 5.10 -5.36
N ARG A 32 12.88 5.36 -4.56
CA ARG A 32 12.73 4.74 -3.23
C ARG A 32 12.26 3.29 -3.39
N HIS A 33 13.02 2.39 -2.80
CA HIS A 33 12.78 0.95 -2.77
C HIS A 33 12.89 0.43 -1.34
N VAL A 34 11.95 -0.43 -0.93
CA VAL A 34 11.94 -1.05 0.40
C VAL A 34 11.75 -2.56 0.25
N GLN A 35 12.61 -3.35 0.86
CA GLN A 35 12.56 -4.82 0.80
C GLN A 35 12.75 -5.45 2.19
N GLN A 36 11.92 -5.04 3.15
CA GLN A 36 11.89 -5.65 4.48
C GLN A 36 11.04 -6.93 4.41
N GLY A 37 11.51 -8.02 5.05
CA GLY A 37 10.76 -9.28 5.08
C GLY A 37 10.60 -9.98 3.71
N GLY A 38 11.43 -9.65 2.72
CA GLY A 38 11.49 -10.32 1.41
C GLY A 38 10.46 -9.85 0.38
N THR A 39 9.50 -9.01 0.77
CA THR A 39 8.52 -8.44 -0.17
C THR A 39 9.00 -7.06 -0.65
N PRO A 40 9.27 -6.87 -1.95
CA PRO A 40 9.68 -5.58 -2.48
C PRO A 40 8.49 -4.61 -2.60
N ILE A 41 8.76 -3.35 -2.26
CA ILE A 41 7.89 -2.19 -2.49
C ILE A 41 8.68 -1.13 -3.24
N ASP A 42 8.14 -0.74 -4.38
CA ASP A 42 8.64 0.38 -5.17
C ASP A 42 7.70 1.58 -5.03
N GLU A 43 8.27 2.77 -4.86
CA GLU A 43 7.53 4.04 -4.80
C GLU A 43 7.53 4.73 -6.18
N TYR A 44 6.37 5.23 -6.57
CA TYR A 44 6.16 5.98 -7.81
C TYR A 44 5.44 7.29 -7.53
N GLU A 45 5.72 8.31 -8.34
CA GLU A 45 4.90 9.52 -8.44
C GLU A 45 3.97 9.38 -9.65
N TRP A 46 2.71 9.77 -9.49
CA TRP A 46 1.73 9.82 -10.58
C TRP A 46 1.09 11.20 -10.66
N ASN A 47 1.39 11.95 -11.72
CA ASN A 47 0.73 13.22 -11.99
C ASN A 47 -0.66 12.99 -12.61
N LEU A 48 -1.70 13.32 -11.86
CA LEU A 48 -3.10 13.29 -12.26
C LEU A 48 -3.49 14.52 -13.09
N GLY A 49 -2.79 15.64 -12.88
CA GLY A 49 -3.01 16.91 -13.54
C GLY A 49 -2.24 17.05 -14.85
N THR A 50 -1.90 18.30 -15.20
CA THR A 50 -1.08 18.62 -16.36
C THR A 50 0.34 18.98 -15.92
N LEU A 51 1.24 19.22 -16.87
CA LEU A 51 2.59 19.71 -16.56
C LEU A 51 2.58 21.12 -15.94
N SER A 52 1.66 21.98 -16.39
CA SER A 52 1.56 23.37 -15.90
C SER A 52 0.77 23.51 -14.60
N ARG A 53 -0.09 22.53 -14.27
CA ARG A 53 -0.86 22.45 -13.03
C ARG A 53 -0.80 21.01 -12.51
N PRO A 54 0.34 20.60 -11.93
CA PRO A 54 0.52 19.24 -11.46
C PRO A 54 -0.41 18.95 -10.27
N ASP A 55 -0.93 17.72 -10.25
CA ASP A 55 -1.71 17.15 -9.13
C ASP A 55 -1.14 15.76 -8.86
N ARG A 56 -0.21 15.64 -7.92
CA ARG A 56 0.62 14.45 -7.75
C ARG A 56 0.08 13.57 -6.63
N VAL A 57 0.16 12.27 -6.84
CA VAL A 57 -0.02 11.25 -5.80
C VAL A 57 1.18 10.30 -5.82
N PHE A 58 1.43 9.65 -4.70
CA PHE A 58 2.44 8.61 -4.55
C PHE A 58 1.77 7.24 -4.61
N ILE A 59 2.44 6.27 -5.24
CA ILE A 59 1.99 4.89 -5.31
C ILE A 59 3.07 4.01 -4.70
N TYR A 60 2.71 3.26 -3.67
CA TYR A 60 3.52 2.22 -3.05
C TYR A 60 3.05 0.88 -3.59
N TYR A 61 3.86 0.27 -4.43
CA TYR A 61 3.46 -0.88 -5.22
C TYR A 61 4.26 -2.13 -4.88
N SER A 62 3.55 -3.20 -4.54
CA SER A 62 4.14 -4.51 -4.33
C SER A 62 3.75 -5.46 -5.45
N ARG A 63 4.76 -5.96 -6.17
CA ARG A 63 4.58 -7.04 -7.15
C ARG A 63 4.69 -8.39 -6.47
N VAL A 64 3.62 -8.79 -5.77
CA VAL A 64 3.57 -10.04 -5.00
C VAL A 64 3.54 -11.27 -5.93
N ASP A 65 2.83 -11.18 -7.06
CA ASP A 65 2.72 -12.28 -8.03
C ASP A 65 3.65 -12.02 -9.23
N VAL A 66 4.86 -12.59 -9.17
CA VAL A 66 5.85 -12.51 -10.26
C VAL A 66 5.45 -13.32 -11.50
N GLY A 67 4.46 -14.21 -11.40
CA GLY A 67 3.94 -15.03 -12.48
C GLY A 67 2.78 -14.36 -13.22
N ALA A 68 1.56 -14.55 -12.74
CA ALA A 68 0.34 -14.13 -13.43
C ALA A 68 0.03 -12.63 -13.26
N ASN A 69 0.77 -11.93 -12.38
CA ASN A 69 0.64 -10.50 -12.09
C ASN A 69 -0.78 -10.08 -11.64
N ARG A 70 -1.47 -10.93 -10.88
CA ARG A 70 -2.87 -10.68 -10.47
C ARG A 70 -3.01 -10.23 -9.03
N VAL A 71 -2.11 -10.66 -8.15
CA VAL A 71 -2.26 -10.49 -6.68
C VAL A 71 -1.42 -9.33 -6.15
N ASN A 72 -1.11 -8.35 -6.99
CA ASN A 72 -0.32 -7.19 -6.61
C ASN A 72 -1.11 -6.30 -5.64
N LEU A 73 -0.40 -5.63 -4.75
CA LEU A 73 -0.98 -4.67 -3.80
C LEU A 73 -0.47 -3.28 -4.12
N ALA A 74 -1.32 -2.28 -3.97
CA ALA A 74 -0.91 -0.89 -4.09
C ALA A 74 -1.56 -0.02 -3.01
N ILE A 75 -0.83 0.97 -2.51
CA ILE A 75 -1.37 2.07 -1.72
C ILE A 75 -1.12 3.36 -2.50
N VAL A 76 -2.18 4.10 -2.80
CA VAL A 76 -2.09 5.45 -3.38
C VAL A 76 -2.25 6.46 -2.25
N SER A 77 -1.36 7.45 -2.17
CA SER A 77 -1.35 8.48 -1.13
C SER A 77 -1.19 9.88 -1.72
N ARG A 78 -1.89 10.87 -1.18
CA ARG A 78 -1.73 12.29 -1.52
C ARG A 78 -0.39 12.87 -1.08
N THR A 79 0.16 12.36 0.01
CA THR A 79 1.46 12.78 0.56
C THR A 79 2.46 11.64 0.45
N GLN A 80 3.74 11.98 0.30
CA GLN A 80 4.79 10.97 0.38
C GLN A 80 4.80 10.39 1.80
N ALA A 81 4.84 9.07 1.91
CA ALA A 81 4.94 8.38 3.18
C ALA A 81 6.27 8.68 3.85
N GLU A 82 6.27 8.90 5.16
CA GLU A 82 7.51 9.03 5.93
C GLU A 82 8.15 7.64 6.08
N GLU A 83 7.34 6.63 6.35
CA GLU A 83 7.74 5.24 6.47
C GLU A 83 6.89 4.32 5.58
N VAL A 84 7.54 3.31 5.00
CA VAL A 84 6.89 2.19 4.33
C VAL A 84 7.11 0.96 5.20
N ILE A 85 6.03 0.30 5.57
CA ILE A 85 6.03 -0.83 6.50
C ILE A 85 5.69 -2.09 5.71
N VAL A 86 6.48 -3.15 5.92
CA VAL A 86 6.23 -4.47 5.33
C VAL A 86 6.33 -5.49 6.44
N LEU A 87 5.21 -6.12 6.78
CA LEU A 87 5.19 -7.22 7.75
C LEU A 87 5.17 -8.55 6.99
N PRO A 88 5.88 -9.57 7.51
CA PRO A 88 5.92 -10.87 6.87
C PRO A 88 4.50 -11.47 6.81
N PRO A 89 4.20 -12.27 5.77
CA PRO A 89 2.96 -13.04 5.73
C PRO A 89 2.81 -13.91 7.00
N PRO A 90 1.64 -13.93 7.66
CA PRO A 90 1.45 -14.76 8.84
C PRO A 90 1.54 -16.27 8.57
N THR A 91 1.39 -16.70 7.32
CA THR A 91 1.53 -18.09 6.87
C THR A 91 2.23 -18.14 5.51
N THR A 92 2.67 -19.33 5.08
CA THR A 92 3.33 -19.52 3.77
C THR A 92 2.44 -19.26 2.57
N VAL A 93 1.12 -19.28 2.74
CA VAL A 93 0.12 -19.03 1.67
C VAL A 93 -0.48 -17.63 1.76
N SER A 94 -0.28 -16.93 2.89
CA SER A 94 -0.76 -15.56 3.07
C SER A 94 0.00 -14.59 2.16
N ARG A 95 -0.67 -13.51 1.78
CA ARG A 95 -0.03 -12.38 1.13
C ARG A 95 0.67 -11.50 2.17
N PRO A 96 1.69 -10.72 1.78
CA PRO A 96 2.33 -9.77 2.68
C PRO A 96 1.36 -8.68 3.12
N ILE A 97 1.63 -8.12 4.31
CA ILE A 97 0.93 -6.96 4.85
C ILE A 97 1.80 -5.75 4.53
N ILE A 98 1.28 -4.82 3.73
CA ILE A 98 2.01 -3.62 3.35
C ILE A 98 1.32 -2.40 3.93
N GLY A 99 2.08 -1.40 4.35
CA GLY A 99 1.54 -0.19 4.91
C GLY A 99 2.42 1.03 4.68
N ILE A 100 1.82 2.19 4.92
CA ILE A 100 2.54 3.47 4.98
C ILE A 100 2.20 4.17 6.28
N ARG A 101 3.14 4.98 6.76
CA ARG A 101 2.94 5.83 7.95
C ARG A 101 3.39 7.26 7.67
N ASN A 102 2.57 8.20 8.15
CA ASN A 102 2.84 9.63 8.18
C ASN A 102 2.57 10.12 9.60
N GLY A 103 3.60 10.62 10.29
CA GLY A 103 3.48 10.97 11.70
C GLY A 103 2.99 9.78 12.53
N ASN A 104 1.88 9.95 13.21
CA ASN A 104 1.31 8.96 14.12
C ASN A 104 0.24 8.07 13.47
N ASP A 105 -0.03 8.20 12.17
CA ASP A 105 -1.11 7.45 11.52
C ASP A 105 -0.55 6.50 10.47
N ALA A 106 -0.88 5.20 10.62
CA ALA A 106 -0.46 4.13 9.74
C ALA A 106 -1.65 3.47 9.03
N PHE A 107 -1.49 3.21 7.73
CA PHE A 107 -2.55 2.68 6.87
C PHE A 107 -2.03 1.44 6.17
N PHE A 108 -2.73 0.31 6.34
CA PHE A 108 -2.30 -0.99 5.85
C PHE A 108 -3.23 -1.51 4.76
N ASN A 109 -2.64 -2.03 3.68
CA ASN A 109 -3.35 -2.77 2.66
C ASN A 109 -3.10 -4.27 2.86
N ILE A 110 -4.19 -5.01 3.00
CA ILE A 110 -4.19 -6.46 3.14
C ILE A 110 -5.02 -7.09 2.02
N HIS A 111 -4.78 -8.36 1.76
CA HIS A 111 -5.66 -9.14 0.91
C HIS A 111 -5.74 -10.57 1.45
N ALA A 112 -6.62 -10.78 2.43
CA ALA A 112 -6.82 -12.08 3.08
C ALA A 112 -7.17 -13.19 2.08
N LEU A 113 -6.97 -14.43 2.50
CA LEU A 113 -7.27 -15.60 1.68
C LEU A 113 -8.76 -15.67 1.33
N ALA A 114 -9.07 -16.04 0.08
CA ALA A 114 -10.45 -16.12 -0.41
C ALA A 114 -11.27 -17.26 0.25
N ASN A 115 -10.64 -18.17 0.98
CA ASN A 115 -11.27 -19.31 1.67
C ASN A 115 -11.96 -18.91 2.98
N GLY A 116 -12.64 -17.76 3.01
CA GLY A 116 -13.28 -17.20 4.20
C GLY A 116 -12.35 -16.37 5.08
N GLY A 117 -11.20 -15.93 4.57
CA GLY A 117 -10.28 -15.05 5.31
C GLY A 117 -9.68 -15.72 6.53
N THR A 118 -9.30 -17.00 6.43
CA THR A 118 -8.80 -17.77 7.58
C THR A 118 -7.54 -17.19 8.23
N ASP A 119 -6.84 -16.29 7.53
CA ASP A 119 -5.64 -15.60 8.01
C ASP A 119 -5.90 -14.20 8.58
N VAL A 120 -7.13 -13.66 8.52
CA VAL A 120 -7.46 -12.29 9.00
C VAL A 120 -7.08 -12.06 10.45
N GLY A 121 -7.37 -13.01 11.35
CA GLY A 121 -7.03 -12.88 12.77
C GLY A 121 -5.52 -12.74 12.99
N ALA A 122 -4.73 -13.52 12.25
CA ALA A 122 -3.27 -13.48 12.32
C ALA A 122 -2.70 -12.19 11.70
N ILE A 123 -3.32 -11.69 10.62
CA ILE A 123 -2.98 -10.39 10.01
C ILE A 123 -3.17 -9.25 11.01
N ILE A 124 -4.35 -9.18 11.65
CA ILE A 124 -4.65 -8.13 12.64
C ILE A 124 -3.69 -8.24 13.83
N THR A 125 -3.43 -9.45 14.32
CA THR A 125 -2.51 -9.68 15.43
C THR A 125 -1.09 -9.22 15.09
N ALA A 126 -0.64 -9.43 13.84
CA ALA A 126 0.68 -9.00 13.39
C ALA A 126 0.81 -7.46 13.35
N VAL A 127 -0.22 -6.75 12.89
CA VAL A 127 -0.23 -5.27 12.89
C VAL A 127 -0.29 -4.73 14.32
N ASP A 128 -1.15 -5.30 15.16
CA ASP A 128 -1.28 -4.91 16.57
C ASP A 128 0.05 -5.11 17.33
N ALA A 129 0.67 -6.29 17.18
CA ALA A 129 1.95 -6.59 17.79
C ALA A 129 3.09 -5.67 17.32
N HIS A 130 3.06 -5.24 16.05
CA HIS A 130 4.05 -4.31 15.51
C HIS A 130 4.04 -2.95 16.24
N PHE A 131 2.86 -2.46 16.62
CA PHE A 131 2.69 -1.19 17.33
C PHE A 131 2.49 -1.34 18.85
N ALA A 132 2.63 -2.53 19.42
CA ALA A 132 2.37 -2.79 20.84
C ALA A 132 3.15 -1.87 21.80
N ASN A 133 4.35 -1.42 21.39
CA ASN A 133 5.19 -0.50 22.16
C ASN A 133 5.18 0.95 21.62
N MET A 134 4.22 1.28 20.75
CA MET A 134 4.07 2.59 20.12
C MET A 134 2.64 3.13 20.35
N PRO A 135 2.23 3.38 21.60
CA PRO A 135 0.85 3.72 21.94
C PRO A 135 0.36 5.05 21.32
N GLN A 136 1.28 5.89 20.85
CA GLN A 136 0.95 7.12 20.13
C GLN A 136 0.54 6.88 18.66
N VAL A 137 0.79 5.70 18.11
CA VAL A 137 0.48 5.39 16.71
C VAL A 137 -0.93 4.84 16.58
N ASN A 138 -1.75 5.50 15.78
CA ASN A 138 -3.01 4.96 15.31
C ASN A 138 -2.76 4.14 14.04
N TRP A 139 -3.45 3.02 13.90
CA TRP A 139 -3.37 2.23 12.68
C TRP A 139 -4.76 1.79 12.21
N MET A 140 -4.90 1.61 10.90
CA MET A 140 -6.08 1.02 10.29
C MET A 140 -5.72 0.08 9.15
N ILE A 141 -6.62 -0.88 8.91
CA ILE A 141 -6.63 -1.84 7.80
C ILE A 141 -7.92 -1.62 6.99
#